data_AF-A0A1C5JR43-F1
#
_entry.id   AF-A0A1C5JR43-F1
#
_cell.length_a   1.000
_cell.length_b   1.000
_cell.length_c   1.000
_cell.angle_alpha   90.00
_cell.angle_beta   90.00
_cell.angle_gamma   90.00
#
_symmetry.space_group_name_H-M   'P 1'
#
loop_
_entity.id
_entity.type
_entity.pdbx_description
1 polymer ?
#
loop_
_entity_poly.entity_id
_entity_poly.type
_entity_poly.pdbx_seq_one_letter_code
_entity_poly.pdbx_strand_id
1 'polypeptide(L)'
;METRFLIDPGGLRDLADALTDRYDPTVGEDALHRLSDFLTVRVPDRRDDRGKTVPELVGERRYRDAVQQLWPQLIAYTYDEPAPAEGFGNADRPAGPFEPLSRRRVIPRYFSDRIELLRILRGLIDTVFGGAAADAGKPTWCEKTPFNLLYMEFLWELIPEATIVHIKRHPVSVLASHLDQPWAPPTVDGALAYLKPVYHRWLTWRNTVDLTGRRYIEVKAEDLAADWSGQRRALFERLDVDDFDTPSRFLAHKLTNRSGQFDDKTREFLEEALGEVIPAMGYE
;
A
#
# COMPACT_ATOMS: atom_id res chain seq x y z
N MET A 1 -8.39 -1.68 -7.79
CA MET A 1 -8.36 -2.38 -6.50
C MET A 1 -7.03 -2.09 -5.80
N GLU A 2 -7.05 -1.84 -4.50
CA GLU A 2 -5.82 -1.68 -3.70
C GLU A 2 -5.40 -3.06 -3.20
N THR A 3 -4.12 -3.39 -3.22
CA THR A 3 -3.69 -4.71 -2.73
C THR A 3 -3.22 -4.64 -1.29
N ARG A 4 -2.72 -3.47 -0.86
CA ARG A 4 -2.29 -3.11 0.50
C ARG A 4 -1.10 -3.90 1.05
N PHE A 5 -0.92 -5.18 0.68
CA PHE A 5 0.12 -6.06 1.22
C PHE A 5 1.56 -5.61 0.89
N LEU A 6 1.77 -4.66 -0.02
CA LEU A 6 3.11 -4.12 -0.28
C LEU A 6 3.63 -3.29 0.90
N ILE A 7 2.78 -2.42 1.46
CA ILE A 7 3.20 -1.34 2.38
C ILE A 7 2.47 -1.31 3.71
N ASP A 8 1.31 -1.96 3.82
CA ASP A 8 0.55 -1.99 5.06
C ASP A 8 1.32 -2.73 6.18
N PRO A 9 1.03 -2.44 7.47
CA PRO A 9 1.58 -3.19 8.58
C PRO A 9 1.32 -4.70 8.40
N GLY A 10 2.35 -5.55 8.55
CA GLY A 10 2.26 -6.97 8.23
C GLY A 10 2.45 -7.34 6.77
N GLY A 11 2.64 -6.36 5.87
CA GLY A 11 2.96 -6.55 4.47
C GLY A 11 4.46 -6.76 4.19
N LEU A 12 4.84 -6.67 2.92
CA LEU A 12 6.21 -6.92 2.44
C LEU A 12 7.23 -5.97 3.06
N ARG A 13 6.89 -4.69 3.26
CA ARG A 13 7.77 -3.72 3.91
C ARG A 13 8.12 -4.13 5.34
N ASP A 14 7.10 -4.46 6.14
CA ASP A 14 7.30 -4.86 7.54
C ASP A 14 8.08 -6.18 7.62
N LEU A 15 7.82 -7.12 6.72
CA LEU A 15 8.61 -8.35 6.60
C LEU A 15 10.07 -8.06 6.24
N ALA A 16 10.31 -7.16 5.28
CA ALA A 16 11.66 -6.81 4.85
C ALA A 16 12.49 -6.33 6.04
N ASP A 17 11.95 -5.40 6.83
CA ASP A 17 12.62 -4.87 8.01
C ASP A 17 12.76 -5.92 9.12
N ALA A 18 11.76 -6.78 9.32
CA ALA A 18 11.76 -7.83 10.34
C ALA A 18 12.78 -8.96 10.06
N LEU A 19 13.03 -9.28 8.80
CA LEU A 19 13.96 -10.35 8.41
C LEU A 19 15.38 -9.85 8.12
N THR A 20 15.61 -8.54 8.25
CA THR A 20 16.91 -7.88 8.06
C THR A 20 17.31 -7.10 9.31
N ASP A 21 17.00 -5.81 9.37
CA ASP A 21 17.53 -4.86 10.35
C ASP A 21 17.01 -5.09 11.78
N ARG A 22 15.76 -5.56 11.91
CA ARG A 22 15.12 -5.83 13.21
C ARG A 22 15.10 -7.31 13.56
N TYR A 23 15.94 -8.12 12.92
CA TYR A 23 15.84 -9.56 13.05
C TYR A 23 16.07 -10.04 14.49
N ASP A 24 15.04 -10.70 15.00
CA ASP A 24 15.13 -11.74 16.01
C ASP A 24 14.09 -12.83 15.69
N PRO A 25 14.22 -14.06 16.22
CA PRO A 25 13.31 -15.15 15.89
C PRO A 25 11.84 -14.84 16.17
N THR A 26 11.52 -14.07 17.21
CA THR A 26 10.14 -13.70 17.57
C THR A 26 9.58 -12.64 16.64
N VAL A 27 10.34 -11.57 16.37
CA VAL A 27 9.92 -10.52 15.43
C VAL A 27 9.72 -11.07 14.02
N GLY A 28 10.64 -11.92 13.55
CA GLY A 28 10.53 -12.53 12.22
C GLY A 28 9.38 -13.51 12.10
N GLU A 29 9.12 -14.35 13.11
CA GLU A 29 7.98 -15.26 13.11
C GLU A 29 6.64 -14.51 13.14
N ASP A 30 6.53 -13.47 13.97
CA ASP A 30 5.35 -12.61 14.05
C ASP A 30 5.10 -11.87 12.72
N ALA A 31 6.15 -11.37 12.06
CA ALA A 31 6.04 -10.78 10.72
C ALA A 31 5.60 -11.80 9.66
N LEU A 32 6.11 -13.04 9.70
CA LEU A 32 5.66 -14.13 8.81
C LEU A 32 4.19 -14.50 9.04
N HIS A 33 3.74 -14.55 10.30
CA HIS A 33 2.33 -14.78 10.62
C HIS A 33 1.43 -13.66 10.07
N ARG A 34 1.80 -12.39 10.27
CA ARG A 34 1.05 -11.27 9.72
C ARG A 34 1.01 -11.30 8.19
N LEU A 35 2.13 -11.60 7.53
CA LEU A 35 2.15 -11.70 6.08
C LEU A 35 1.30 -12.88 5.58
N SER A 36 1.34 -14.02 6.28
CA SER A 36 0.48 -15.17 5.97
C SER A 36 -0.99 -14.80 6.08
N ASP A 37 -1.42 -14.13 7.15
CA ASP A 37 -2.79 -13.63 7.31
C ASP A 37 -3.19 -12.69 6.16
N PHE A 38 -2.30 -11.77 5.76
CA PHE A 38 -2.53 -10.92 4.60
C PHE A 38 -2.73 -11.72 3.32
N LEU A 39 -1.78 -12.59 2.97
CA LEU A 39 -1.75 -13.25 1.67
C LEU A 39 -2.76 -14.40 1.56
N THR A 40 -3.20 -14.99 2.67
CA THR A 40 -4.08 -16.16 2.66
C THR A 40 -5.52 -15.87 3.11
N VAL A 41 -5.75 -14.79 3.86
CA VAL A 41 -7.08 -14.43 4.38
C VAL A 41 -7.48 -13.05 3.87
N ARG A 42 -6.80 -12.00 4.31
CA ARG A 42 -7.27 -10.61 4.09
C ARG A 42 -7.30 -10.21 2.62
N VAL A 43 -6.28 -10.57 1.84
CA VAL A 43 -6.19 -10.23 0.41
C VAL A 43 -7.16 -11.07 -0.42
N PRO A 44 -7.23 -12.41 -0.26
CA PRO A 44 -8.20 -13.24 -0.96
C PRO A 44 -9.66 -12.92 -0.67
N ASP A 45 -10.01 -12.54 0.57
CA ASP A 45 -11.40 -12.32 0.96
C ASP A 45 -11.90 -10.90 0.62
N ARG A 46 -10.98 -9.98 0.32
CA ARG A 46 -11.33 -8.60 0.02
C ARG A 46 -11.80 -8.46 -1.43
N ARG A 47 -13.02 -7.93 -1.60
CA ARG A 47 -13.61 -7.61 -2.90
C ARG A 47 -13.42 -6.13 -3.24
N ASP A 48 -13.16 -5.84 -4.52
CA ASP A 48 -13.18 -4.49 -5.07
C ASP A 48 -14.62 -4.00 -5.32
N ASP A 49 -14.75 -2.78 -5.84
CA ASP A 49 -16.01 -2.14 -6.20
C ASP A 49 -16.81 -2.89 -7.27
N ARG A 50 -16.16 -3.79 -8.01
CA ARG A 50 -16.76 -4.68 -9.02
C ARG A 50 -17.04 -6.07 -8.47
N GLY A 51 -16.86 -6.27 -7.16
CA GLY A 51 -17.06 -7.54 -6.49
C GLY A 51 -15.96 -8.56 -6.74
N LYS A 52 -14.80 -8.17 -7.30
CA LYS A 52 -13.71 -9.09 -7.64
C LYS A 52 -12.64 -9.13 -6.56
N THR A 53 -12.10 -10.33 -6.29
CA THR A 53 -10.97 -10.50 -5.35
C THR A 53 -9.63 -10.37 -6.06
N VAL A 54 -8.52 -10.21 -5.30
CA VAL A 54 -7.18 -10.22 -5.91
C VAL A 54 -6.90 -11.52 -6.66
N PRO A 55 -7.11 -12.72 -6.07
CA PRO A 55 -6.89 -13.97 -6.77
C PRO A 55 -7.73 -14.10 -8.05
N GLU A 56 -9.00 -13.66 -8.04
CA GLU A 56 -9.84 -13.68 -9.25
C GLU A 56 -9.28 -12.78 -10.36
N LEU A 57 -8.67 -11.64 -10.02
CA LEU A 57 -8.15 -10.67 -10.98
C LEU A 57 -6.79 -11.04 -11.56
N VAL A 58 -5.95 -11.74 -10.78
CA VAL A 58 -4.59 -12.11 -11.20
C VAL A 58 -4.49 -13.57 -11.66
N GLY A 59 -5.54 -14.36 -11.43
CA GLY A 59 -5.59 -15.80 -11.68
C GLY A 59 -5.40 -16.59 -10.39
N GLU A 60 -6.43 -17.31 -9.96
CA GLU A 60 -6.48 -17.94 -8.63
C GLU A 60 -5.35 -18.95 -8.40
N ARG A 61 -5.08 -19.78 -9.42
CA ARG A 61 -4.01 -20.77 -9.36
C ARG A 61 -2.64 -20.11 -9.27
N ARG A 62 -2.37 -19.11 -10.13
CA ARG A 62 -1.14 -18.32 -10.12
C ARG A 62 -0.91 -17.70 -8.75
N TYR A 63 -1.94 -17.05 -8.18
CA TYR A 63 -1.86 -16.44 -6.86
C TYR A 63 -1.51 -17.47 -5.79
N ARG A 64 -2.24 -18.59 -5.73
CA ARG A 64 -2.01 -19.65 -4.73
C ARG A 64 -0.62 -20.25 -4.86
N ASP A 65 -0.22 -20.59 -6.07
CA ASP A 65 1.07 -21.21 -6.36
C ASP A 65 2.21 -20.25 -5.99
N ALA A 66 2.09 -18.95 -6.31
CA ALA A 66 3.09 -17.94 -5.96
C ALA A 66 3.21 -17.74 -4.44
N VAL A 67 2.09 -17.68 -3.71
CA VAL A 67 2.09 -17.60 -2.24
C VAL A 67 2.70 -18.86 -1.63
N GLN A 68 2.37 -20.05 -2.14
CA GLN A 68 2.93 -21.31 -1.64
C GLN A 68 4.44 -21.41 -1.86
N GLN A 69 4.92 -20.92 -3.01
CA GLN A 69 6.35 -20.92 -3.35
C GLN A 69 7.17 -19.89 -2.55
N LEU A 70 6.51 -18.90 -1.92
CA LEU A 70 7.19 -17.91 -1.10
C LEU A 70 7.76 -18.51 0.19
N TRP A 71 6.98 -19.35 0.88
CA TRP A 71 7.29 -19.79 2.24
C TRP A 71 8.63 -20.52 2.39
N PRO A 72 9.00 -21.49 1.52
CA PRO A 72 10.29 -22.18 1.62
C PRO A 72 11.49 -21.25 1.46
N GLN A 73 11.31 -20.07 0.86
CA GLN A 73 12.38 -19.10 0.67
C GLN A 73 12.60 -18.22 1.91
N LEU A 74 11.56 -18.03 2.71
CA LEU A 74 11.55 -17.17 3.91
C LEU A 74 11.74 -17.94 5.22
N ILE A 75 11.52 -19.25 5.22
CA ILE A 75 11.53 -20.09 6.42
C ILE A 75 12.80 -20.94 6.44
N ALA A 76 13.59 -20.83 7.50
CA ALA A 76 14.78 -21.65 7.68
C ALA A 76 14.42 -23.04 8.23
N TYR A 77 13.48 -23.10 9.17
CA TYR A 77 13.08 -24.37 9.80
C TYR A 77 11.67 -24.28 10.38
N THR A 78 11.04 -25.43 10.58
CA THR A 78 9.74 -25.52 11.26
C THR A 78 9.76 -26.70 12.22
N TYR A 79 9.22 -26.52 13.42
CA TYR A 79 9.16 -27.57 14.44
C TYR A 79 7.88 -27.42 15.27
N ASP A 80 7.50 -28.47 15.96
CA ASP A 80 6.39 -28.43 16.90
C ASP A 80 6.97 -28.22 18.31
N GLU A 81 6.67 -27.07 18.90
CA GLU A 81 7.06 -26.76 20.26
C GLU A 81 6.04 -27.38 21.21
N PRO A 82 6.44 -28.30 22.08
CA PRO A 82 5.53 -28.88 23.06
C PRO A 82 5.06 -27.81 24.04
N ALA A 83 3.85 -27.98 24.57
CA ALA A 83 3.41 -27.18 25.71
C ALA A 83 4.43 -27.29 26.86
N PRO A 84 4.67 -26.22 27.63
CA PRO A 84 5.57 -26.28 28.78
C PRO A 84 5.20 -27.45 29.69
N ALA A 85 6.20 -28.19 30.16
CA ALA A 85 5.95 -29.22 31.16
C ALA A 85 5.31 -28.60 32.41
N GLU A 86 4.47 -29.38 33.11
CA GLU A 86 3.92 -28.99 34.40
C GLU A 86 5.05 -28.50 35.33
N GLY A 87 4.87 -27.30 35.92
CA GLY A 87 5.85 -26.67 36.82
C GLY A 87 6.86 -25.68 36.19
N PHE A 88 6.78 -25.39 34.87
CA PHE A 88 7.63 -24.37 34.25
C PHE A 88 6.94 -22.98 34.19
N GLY A 89 7.31 -22.05 35.09
CA GLY A 89 6.73 -20.69 35.13
C GLY A 89 5.33 -20.64 35.76
N ASN A 90 4.42 -19.77 35.29
CA ASN A 90 3.01 -19.72 35.74
C ASN A 90 2.17 -20.94 35.28
N ALA A 91 2.82 -22.06 34.94
CA ALA A 91 2.24 -23.30 34.43
C ALA A 91 1.60 -24.19 35.51
N ASP A 92 1.42 -23.69 36.73
CA ASP A 92 0.63 -24.36 37.77
C ASP A 92 -0.88 -24.39 37.47
N ARG A 93 -1.30 -23.81 36.33
CA ARG A 93 -2.64 -23.99 35.80
C ARG A 93 -2.62 -25.20 34.86
N PRO A 94 -3.37 -26.27 35.14
CA PRO A 94 -3.48 -27.38 34.20
C PRO A 94 -4.00 -26.84 32.88
N ALA A 95 -3.28 -27.12 31.80
CA ALA A 95 -3.75 -26.89 30.44
C ALA A 95 -5.13 -27.56 30.35
N GLY A 96 -6.19 -26.78 30.08
CA GLY A 96 -7.55 -27.31 30.03
C GLY A 96 -7.63 -28.48 29.03
N PRO A 97 -8.66 -29.35 29.08
CA PRO A 97 -8.75 -30.54 28.21
C PRO A 97 -8.83 -30.22 26.69
N PHE A 98 -8.87 -28.94 26.33
CA PHE A 98 -8.93 -28.43 24.97
C PHE A 98 -7.69 -27.62 24.57
N GLU A 99 -6.69 -27.46 25.44
CA GLU A 99 -5.48 -26.74 25.09
C GLU A 99 -4.57 -27.61 24.19
N PRO A 100 -3.99 -27.03 23.12
CA PRO A 100 -3.15 -27.78 22.20
C PRO A 100 -1.85 -28.24 22.87
N LEU A 101 -1.55 -29.53 22.73
CA LEU A 101 -0.35 -30.19 23.30
C LEU A 101 0.97 -29.69 22.69
N SER A 102 0.92 -29.05 21.53
CA SER A 102 2.06 -28.41 20.89
C SER A 102 1.60 -27.26 19.99
N ARG A 103 2.53 -26.36 19.67
CA ARG A 103 2.33 -25.25 18.74
C ARG A 103 3.34 -25.35 17.61
N ARG A 104 2.89 -25.22 16.37
CA ARG A 104 3.79 -25.13 15.21
C ARG A 104 4.58 -23.82 15.32
N ARG A 105 5.90 -23.94 15.34
CA ARG A 105 6.84 -22.80 15.32
C ARG A 105 7.51 -22.72 13.97
N VAL A 106 7.77 -21.49 13.56
CA VAL A 106 8.49 -21.18 12.33
C VAL A 106 9.74 -20.42 12.71
N ILE A 107 10.90 -20.95 12.33
CA ILE A 107 12.16 -20.22 12.42
C ILE A 107 12.32 -19.40 11.13
N PRO A 108 12.18 -18.06 11.20
CA PRO A 108 12.39 -17.20 10.06
C PRO A 108 13.84 -17.30 9.58
N ARG A 109 14.06 -17.13 8.28
CA ARG A 109 15.41 -16.96 7.74
C ARG A 109 15.87 -15.53 8.01
N TYR A 110 17.08 -15.38 8.54
CA TYR A 110 17.77 -14.09 8.60
C TYR A 110 18.40 -13.78 7.24
N PHE A 111 18.28 -12.53 6.79
CA PHE A 111 18.91 -12.03 5.58
C PHE A 111 19.91 -10.94 5.94
N SER A 112 21.20 -11.27 5.88
CA SER A 112 22.27 -10.29 6.04
C SER A 112 22.39 -9.35 4.83
N ASP A 113 21.93 -9.80 3.66
CA ASP A 113 21.78 -8.97 2.45
C ASP A 113 20.29 -8.72 2.18
N ARG A 114 19.86 -7.47 2.40
CA ARG A 114 18.49 -7.03 2.14
C ARG A 114 18.09 -7.16 0.67
N ILE A 115 19.04 -7.03 -0.26
CA ILE A 115 18.79 -7.17 -1.70
C ILE A 115 18.37 -8.61 -2.03
N GLU A 116 18.93 -9.60 -1.34
CA GLU A 116 18.51 -10.99 -1.48
C GLU A 116 17.05 -11.18 -1.13
N LEU A 117 16.62 -10.64 0.02
CA LEU A 117 15.22 -10.70 0.44
C LEU A 117 14.30 -9.98 -0.55
N LEU A 118 14.64 -8.76 -0.96
CA LEU A 118 13.83 -8.00 -1.91
C LEU A 118 13.66 -8.72 -3.25
N ARG A 119 14.67 -9.47 -3.71
CA ARG A 119 14.56 -10.29 -4.93
C ARG A 119 13.50 -11.38 -4.78
N ILE A 120 13.41 -12.02 -3.60
CA ILE A 120 12.40 -13.03 -3.30
C ILE A 120 11.01 -12.38 -3.25
N LEU A 121 10.88 -11.26 -2.55
CA LEU A 121 9.61 -10.52 -2.43
C LEU A 121 9.13 -9.98 -3.79
N ARG A 122 10.07 -9.50 -4.62
CA ARG A 122 9.81 -9.09 -6.00
C ARG A 122 9.35 -10.28 -6.86
N GLY A 123 9.92 -11.47 -6.67
CA GLY A 123 9.48 -12.68 -7.39
C GLY A 123 8.00 -12.99 -7.20
N LEU A 124 7.45 -12.77 -5.99
CA LEU A 124 6.01 -12.86 -5.74
C LEU A 124 5.22 -11.85 -6.60
N ILE A 125 5.66 -10.59 -6.61
CA ILE A 125 5.02 -9.49 -7.35
C ILE A 125 5.05 -9.74 -8.85
N ASP A 126 6.21 -10.11 -9.39
CA ASP A 126 6.40 -10.39 -10.81
C ASP A 126 5.53 -11.58 -11.25
N THR A 127 5.44 -12.62 -10.42
CA THR A 127 4.58 -13.78 -10.69
C THR A 127 3.10 -13.40 -10.70
N VAL A 128 2.65 -12.65 -9.67
CA VAL A 128 1.25 -12.29 -9.46
C VAL A 128 0.79 -11.20 -10.44
N PHE A 129 1.40 -10.01 -10.41
CA PHE A 129 0.97 -8.87 -11.22
C PHE A 129 1.57 -8.89 -12.62
N GLY A 130 2.88 -9.14 -12.74
CA GLY A 130 3.56 -9.20 -14.03
C GLY A 130 2.98 -10.29 -14.91
N GLY A 131 2.78 -11.46 -14.33
CA GLY A 131 2.18 -12.57 -15.04
C GLY A 131 0.69 -12.39 -15.37
N ALA A 132 -0.10 -11.69 -14.54
CA ALA A 132 -1.47 -11.32 -14.88
C ALA A 132 -1.53 -10.28 -16.02
N ALA A 133 -0.60 -9.33 -16.05
CA ALA A 133 -0.46 -8.41 -17.18
C ALA A 133 -0.09 -9.15 -18.47
N ALA A 134 0.83 -10.11 -18.40
CA ALA A 134 1.22 -10.94 -19.54
C ALA A 134 0.04 -11.75 -20.10
N ASP A 135 -0.77 -12.40 -19.25
CA ASP A 135 -2.00 -13.11 -19.68
C ASP A 135 -2.99 -12.17 -20.39
N ALA A 136 -3.07 -10.92 -19.94
CA ALA A 136 -3.90 -9.89 -20.53
C ALA A 136 -3.28 -9.23 -21.78
N GLY A 137 -2.10 -9.67 -22.23
CA GLY A 137 -1.37 -9.07 -23.34
C GLY A 137 -0.90 -7.64 -23.08
N LYS A 138 -0.72 -7.26 -21.80
CA LYS A 138 -0.31 -5.92 -21.38
C LYS A 138 1.17 -5.90 -20.99
N PRO A 139 1.94 -4.88 -21.41
CA PRO A 139 3.36 -4.79 -21.08
C PRO A 139 3.62 -4.39 -19.62
N THR A 140 2.62 -3.78 -18.97
CA THR A 140 2.76 -3.16 -17.65
C THR A 140 1.53 -3.45 -16.79
N TRP A 141 1.74 -3.60 -15.48
CA TRP A 141 0.67 -3.65 -14.48
C TRP A 141 0.66 -2.36 -13.64
N CYS A 142 -0.46 -2.09 -12.98
CA CYS A 142 -0.62 -0.94 -12.10
C CYS A 142 -1.28 -1.39 -10.80
N GLU A 143 -0.69 -0.98 -9.68
CA GLU A 143 -1.27 -1.13 -8.35
C GLU A 143 -1.60 0.26 -7.82
N LYS A 144 -2.79 0.40 -7.21
CA LYS A 144 -3.27 1.66 -6.68
C LYS A 144 -3.65 1.50 -5.22
N THR A 145 -2.73 1.87 -4.35
CA THR A 145 -2.95 2.08 -2.91
C THR A 145 -2.52 3.52 -2.57
N PRO A 146 -3.43 4.40 -2.09
CA PRO A 146 -3.10 5.81 -1.84
C PRO A 146 -1.87 6.03 -0.95
N PHE A 147 -1.70 5.19 0.08
CA PHE A 147 -0.58 5.30 1.01
C PHE A 147 0.76 4.78 0.49
N ASN A 148 0.83 4.26 -0.74
CA ASN A 148 2.13 3.99 -1.41
C ASN A 148 3.02 5.24 -1.42
N LEU A 149 2.43 6.43 -1.51
CA LEU A 149 3.13 7.71 -1.47
C LEU A 149 3.99 7.87 -0.20
N LEU A 150 3.61 7.26 0.92
CA LEU A 150 4.37 7.37 2.17
C LEU A 150 5.56 6.41 2.25
N TYR A 151 5.71 5.52 1.27
CA TYR A 151 6.67 4.41 1.25
C TYR A 151 7.36 4.26 -0.11
N MET A 152 7.47 5.35 -0.88
CA MET A 152 8.05 5.35 -2.22
C MET A 152 9.48 4.81 -2.28
N GLU A 153 10.30 5.10 -1.27
CA GLU A 153 11.68 4.59 -1.22
C GLU A 153 11.73 3.08 -1.15
N PHE A 154 10.90 2.45 -0.31
CA PHE A 154 10.77 1.01 -0.24
C PHE A 154 10.22 0.43 -1.56
N LEU A 155 9.23 1.11 -2.18
CA LEU A 155 8.68 0.65 -3.45
C LEU A 155 9.73 0.67 -4.57
N TRP A 156 10.60 1.68 -4.62
CA TRP A 156 11.74 1.69 -5.55
C TRP A 156 12.93 0.83 -5.09
N GLU A 157 12.98 0.40 -3.84
CA GLU A 157 13.91 -0.65 -3.39
C GLU A 157 13.47 -2.00 -3.96
N LEU A 158 12.17 -2.27 -3.86
CA LEU A 158 11.52 -3.51 -4.29
C LEU A 158 11.40 -3.61 -5.81
N ILE A 159 11.07 -2.51 -6.47
CA ILE A 159 10.86 -2.39 -7.91
C ILE A 159 11.58 -1.10 -8.38
N PRO A 160 12.90 -1.15 -8.61
CA PRO A 160 13.70 0.02 -8.97
C PRO A 160 13.19 0.78 -10.19
N GLU A 161 12.57 0.06 -11.13
CA GLU A 161 11.99 0.64 -12.32
C GLU A 161 10.56 1.19 -12.10
N ALA A 162 9.93 1.06 -10.93
CA ALA A 162 8.55 1.54 -10.77
C ALA A 162 8.42 3.06 -11.07
N THR A 163 7.41 3.43 -11.86
CA THR A 163 6.99 4.83 -11.96
C THR A 163 5.87 5.10 -10.97
N ILE A 164 6.07 6.08 -10.09
CA ILE A 164 5.07 6.48 -9.10
C ILE A 164 4.34 7.70 -9.61
N VAL A 165 3.05 7.54 -9.88
CA VAL A 165 2.15 8.64 -10.27
C VAL A 165 1.42 9.15 -9.04
N HIS A 166 1.76 10.36 -8.60
CA HIS A 166 1.10 11.07 -7.51
C HIS A 166 -0.01 11.96 -8.06
N ILE A 167 -1.26 11.53 -7.88
CA ILE A 167 -2.43 12.34 -8.19
C ILE A 167 -2.69 13.33 -7.04
N LYS A 168 -2.56 14.61 -7.34
CA LYS A 168 -2.83 15.74 -6.42
C LYS A 168 -4.23 16.26 -6.67
N ARG A 169 -4.86 16.77 -5.61
CA ARG A 169 -6.14 17.50 -5.65
C ARG A 169 -6.05 18.63 -4.64
N HIS A 170 -6.78 19.72 -4.86
CA HIS A 170 -6.78 20.84 -3.92
C HIS A 170 -7.07 20.35 -2.47
N PRO A 171 -6.19 20.62 -1.48
CA PRO A 171 -6.31 20.05 -0.13
C PRO A 171 -7.66 20.30 0.56
N VAL A 172 -8.23 21.50 0.40
CA VAL A 172 -9.57 21.83 0.92
C VAL A 172 -10.66 20.96 0.28
N SER A 173 -10.57 20.68 -1.02
CA SER A 173 -11.53 19.80 -1.70
C SER A 173 -11.36 18.33 -1.31
N VAL A 174 -10.14 17.89 -1.00
CA VAL A 174 -9.87 16.56 -0.44
C VAL A 174 -10.52 16.44 0.94
N LEU A 175 -10.39 17.46 1.80
CA LEU A 175 -11.01 17.49 3.11
C LEU A 175 -12.53 17.45 3.02
N ALA A 176 -13.14 18.29 2.16
CA ALA A 176 -14.57 18.24 1.88
C ALA A 176 -15.03 16.83 1.46
N SER A 177 -14.25 16.18 0.59
CA SER A 177 -14.53 14.81 0.18
C SER A 177 -14.44 13.79 1.32
N HIS A 178 -13.55 13.99 2.31
CA HIS A 178 -13.41 13.11 3.47
C HIS A 178 -14.61 13.19 4.40
N LEU A 179 -15.19 14.38 4.59
CA LEU A 179 -16.38 14.55 5.45
C LEU A 179 -17.58 13.72 4.98
N ASP A 180 -17.65 13.40 3.69
CA ASP A 180 -18.69 12.55 3.10
C ASP A 180 -18.35 11.03 3.16
N GLN A 181 -17.17 10.64 3.63
CA GLN A 181 -16.75 9.23 3.65
C GLN A 181 -17.09 8.55 4.97
N PRO A 182 -17.71 7.35 4.95
CA PRO A 182 -18.08 6.63 6.17
C PRO A 182 -16.87 6.13 6.98
N TRP A 183 -15.69 6.08 6.37
CA TRP A 183 -14.45 5.63 7.00
C TRP A 183 -13.58 6.78 7.54
N ALA A 184 -13.95 8.04 7.28
CA ALA A 184 -13.19 9.20 7.70
C ALA A 184 -13.90 9.92 8.87
N PRO A 185 -13.18 10.75 9.64
CA PRO A 185 -13.81 11.59 10.65
C PRO A 185 -14.84 12.55 10.02
N PRO A 186 -16.06 12.68 10.59
CA PRO A 186 -17.14 13.46 9.99
C PRO A 186 -17.08 14.96 10.34
N THR A 187 -16.04 15.41 11.03
CA THR A 187 -15.86 16.82 11.44
C THR A 187 -14.63 17.42 10.78
N VAL A 188 -14.66 18.74 10.56
CA VAL A 188 -13.53 19.49 9.98
C VAL A 188 -12.24 19.24 10.75
N ASP A 189 -12.26 19.38 12.08
CA ASP A 189 -11.10 19.15 12.93
C ASP A 189 -10.58 17.71 12.86
N GLY A 190 -11.50 16.74 12.83
CA GLY A 190 -11.14 15.33 12.69
C GLY A 190 -10.50 15.03 11.33
N ALA A 191 -11.06 15.57 10.24
CA ALA A 191 -10.52 15.40 8.90
C ALA A 191 -9.16 16.11 8.74
N LEU A 192 -8.97 17.28 9.37
CA LEU A 192 -7.67 17.94 9.47
C LEU A 192 -6.66 17.09 10.24
N ALA A 193 -7.04 16.57 11.42
CA ALA A 193 -6.18 15.70 12.23
C ALA A 193 -5.75 14.43 11.48
N TYR A 194 -6.59 13.94 10.57
CA TYR A 194 -6.27 12.83 9.69
C TYR A 194 -5.32 13.23 8.55
N LEU A 195 -5.64 14.31 7.82
CA LEU A 195 -4.95 14.68 6.59
C LEU A 195 -3.62 15.41 6.81
N LYS A 196 -3.54 16.29 7.82
CA LYS A 196 -2.33 17.08 8.10
C LYS A 196 -1.08 16.21 8.26
N PRO A 197 -1.07 15.13 9.07
CA PRO A 197 0.11 14.28 9.20
C PRO A 197 0.56 13.63 7.89
N VAL A 198 -0.40 13.24 7.03
CA VAL A 198 -0.11 12.66 5.71
C VAL A 198 0.58 13.69 4.82
N TYR A 199 0.04 14.91 4.75
CA TYR A 199 0.64 16.00 3.98
C TYR A 199 2.01 16.39 4.51
N HIS A 200 2.17 16.60 5.82
CA HIS A 200 3.46 16.96 6.41
C HIS A 200 4.52 15.89 6.17
N ARG A 201 4.16 14.60 6.23
CA ARG A 201 5.09 13.52 5.92
C ARG A 201 5.52 13.55 4.45
N TRP A 202 4.58 13.77 3.52
CA TRP A 202 4.92 13.93 2.11
C TRP A 202 5.76 15.18 1.85
N LEU A 203 5.46 16.32 2.48
CA LEU A 203 6.24 17.55 2.37
C LEU A 203 7.67 17.36 2.86
N THR A 204 7.82 16.72 4.03
CA THR A 204 9.12 16.40 4.60
C THR A 204 9.93 15.56 3.62
N TRP A 205 9.33 14.47 3.10
CA TRP A 205 9.97 13.63 2.09
C TRP A 205 10.35 14.43 0.83
N ARG A 206 9.43 15.24 0.30
CA ARG A 206 9.64 16.01 -0.94
C ARG A 206 10.80 17.00 -0.81
N ASN A 207 10.98 17.57 0.38
CA ASN A 207 12.05 18.53 0.65
C ASN A 207 13.42 17.88 0.85
N THR A 208 13.47 16.56 1.10
CA THR A 208 14.72 15.85 1.42
C THR A 208 15.12 14.80 0.39
N VAL A 209 14.19 14.35 -0.45
CA VAL A 209 14.42 13.24 -1.37
C VAL A 209 15.29 13.65 -2.55
N ASP A 210 16.24 12.80 -2.89
CA ASP A 210 16.92 12.84 -4.19
C ASP A 210 16.11 12.04 -5.22
N LEU A 211 15.58 12.72 -6.22
CA LEU A 211 14.83 12.09 -7.31
C LEU A 211 15.73 11.64 -8.47
N THR A 212 17.06 11.80 -8.37
CA THR A 212 18.00 11.36 -9.39
C THR A 212 17.83 9.86 -9.66
N GLY A 213 17.52 9.51 -10.90
CA GLY A 213 17.27 8.13 -11.31
C GLY A 213 15.94 7.52 -10.85
N ARG A 214 15.06 8.29 -10.17
CA ARG A 214 13.72 7.86 -9.74
C ARG A 214 12.65 8.36 -10.71
N ARG A 215 11.66 7.51 -11.00
CA ARG A 215 10.51 7.86 -11.85
C ARG A 215 9.34 8.33 -10.99
N TYR A 216 9.23 9.65 -10.79
CA TYR A 216 8.16 10.28 -10.02
C TYR A 216 7.40 11.31 -10.87
N ILE A 217 6.08 11.14 -10.97
CA ILE A 217 5.21 11.98 -11.80
C ILE A 217 4.09 12.55 -10.93
N GLU A 218 4.04 13.87 -10.80
CA GLU A 218 2.91 14.57 -10.19
C GLU A 218 1.89 14.98 -11.27
N VAL A 219 0.61 14.78 -10.99
CA VAL A 219 -0.52 15.18 -11.86
C VAL A 219 -1.62 15.77 -11.00
N LYS A 220 -2.19 16.92 -11.38
CA LYS A 220 -3.37 17.47 -10.69
C LYS A 220 -4.64 16.87 -11.27
N ALA A 221 -5.56 16.49 -10.39
CA ALA A 221 -6.90 16.04 -10.73
C ALA A 221 -7.65 17.12 -11.54
N GLU A 222 -7.46 18.39 -11.17
CA GLU A 222 -8.09 19.53 -11.84
C GLU A 222 -7.60 19.70 -13.27
N ASP A 223 -6.31 19.50 -13.54
CA ASP A 223 -5.75 19.53 -14.91
C ASP A 223 -6.33 18.39 -15.75
N LEU A 224 -6.38 17.17 -15.18
CA LEU A 224 -7.02 16.00 -15.84
C LEU A 224 -8.50 16.25 -16.17
N ALA A 225 -9.22 16.98 -15.32
CA ALA A 225 -10.61 17.36 -15.57
C ALA A 225 -10.76 18.43 -16.64
N ALA A 226 -9.83 19.39 -16.71
CA ALA A 226 -9.87 20.49 -17.65
C ALA A 226 -9.60 20.02 -19.09
N ASP A 227 -8.65 19.09 -19.26
CA ASP A 227 -8.34 18.46 -20.55
C ASP A 227 -7.98 16.99 -20.40
N TRP A 228 -9.00 16.14 -20.27
CA TRP A 228 -8.78 14.69 -20.11
C TRP A 228 -7.99 14.09 -21.27
N SER A 229 -8.27 14.47 -22.52
CA SER A 229 -7.62 13.83 -23.67
C SER A 229 -6.15 14.20 -23.77
N GLY A 230 -5.82 15.49 -23.66
CA GLY A 230 -4.44 15.96 -23.72
C GLY A 230 -3.62 15.52 -22.52
N GLN A 231 -4.15 15.66 -21.30
CA GLN A 231 -3.43 15.27 -20.08
C GLN A 231 -3.21 13.75 -19.99
N ARG A 232 -4.19 12.94 -20.42
CA ARG A 232 -4.00 11.48 -20.51
C ARG A 232 -2.89 11.14 -21.49
N ARG A 233 -2.91 11.69 -22.71
CA ARG A 233 -1.86 11.43 -23.71
C ARG A 233 -0.48 11.82 -23.19
N ALA A 234 -0.35 13.00 -22.58
CA ALA A 234 0.90 13.48 -22.00
C ALA A 234 1.38 12.58 -20.83
N LEU A 235 0.47 12.09 -20.00
CA LEU A 235 0.83 11.15 -18.94
C LEU A 235 1.35 9.83 -19.49
N PHE A 236 0.68 9.26 -20.50
CA PHE A 236 1.09 7.99 -21.12
C PHE A 236 2.45 8.12 -21.82
N GLU A 237 2.69 9.24 -22.51
CA GLU A 237 4.00 9.55 -23.09
C GLU A 237 5.10 9.61 -22.02
N ARG A 238 4.85 10.28 -20.88
CA ARG A 238 5.80 10.32 -19.75
C ARG A 238 6.01 8.95 -19.08
N LEU A 239 5.03 8.06 -19.18
CA LEU A 239 5.10 6.70 -18.68
C LEU A 239 5.80 5.74 -19.65
N ASP A 240 6.09 6.18 -20.88
CA ASP A 240 6.65 5.36 -21.96
C ASP A 240 5.77 4.14 -22.28
N VAL A 241 4.45 4.36 -22.37
CA VAL A 241 3.46 3.34 -22.71
C VAL A 241 2.44 3.85 -23.74
N ASP A 242 1.89 2.94 -24.53
CA ASP A 242 0.88 3.28 -25.54
C ASP A 242 -0.38 3.88 -24.93
N ASP A 243 -0.80 5.01 -25.48
CA ASP A 243 -2.03 5.70 -25.08
C ASP A 243 -3.25 4.79 -25.28
N PHE A 244 -4.11 4.67 -24.26
CA PHE A 244 -5.27 3.78 -24.29
C PHE A 244 -6.56 4.54 -23.96
N ASP A 245 -7.49 4.64 -24.92
CA ASP A 245 -8.74 5.37 -24.70
C ASP A 245 -9.62 4.61 -23.71
N THR A 246 -10.01 5.29 -22.64
CA THR A 246 -10.79 4.68 -21.55
C THR A 246 -12.24 5.11 -21.63
N PRO A 247 -13.20 4.20 -21.39
CA PRO A 247 -14.61 4.57 -21.33
C PRO A 247 -14.90 5.55 -20.17
N SER A 248 -14.13 5.47 -19.09
CA SER A 248 -14.17 6.43 -17.99
C SER A 248 -13.39 7.70 -18.35
N ARG A 249 -13.98 8.86 -18.06
CA ARG A 249 -13.34 10.18 -18.22
C ARG A 249 -13.22 10.87 -16.87
N PHE A 250 -12.26 11.78 -16.76
CA PHE A 250 -12.16 12.65 -15.59
C PHE A 250 -13.22 13.76 -15.68
N LEU A 251 -14.21 13.74 -14.79
CA LEU A 251 -15.35 14.65 -14.87
C LEU A 251 -15.15 15.84 -13.92
N ALA A 252 -15.02 17.05 -14.47
CA ALA A 252 -14.78 18.27 -13.70
C ALA A 252 -15.79 18.49 -12.56
N HIS A 253 -17.08 18.19 -12.79
CA HIS A 253 -18.10 18.37 -11.76
C HIS A 253 -17.88 17.48 -10.52
N LYS A 254 -17.19 16.32 -10.65
CA LYS A 254 -16.85 15.47 -9.49
C LYS A 254 -15.79 16.10 -8.59
N LEU A 255 -15.03 17.07 -9.12
CA LEU A 255 -14.04 17.83 -8.36
C LEU A 255 -14.63 19.05 -7.69
N THR A 256 -15.54 19.75 -8.38
CA THR A 256 -16.11 21.04 -7.96
C THR A 256 -17.45 20.94 -7.24
N ASN A 257 -18.11 19.78 -7.23
CA ASN A 257 -19.41 19.58 -6.56
C ASN A 257 -19.41 19.86 -5.05
N ARG A 258 -18.24 20.07 -4.44
CA ARG A 258 -18.05 20.35 -3.01
C ARG A 258 -17.48 21.73 -2.73
N SER A 259 -17.30 22.58 -3.75
CA SER A 259 -16.69 23.90 -3.58
C SER A 259 -17.51 24.82 -2.65
N GLY A 260 -18.81 24.59 -2.53
CA GLY A 260 -19.71 25.32 -1.63
C GLY A 260 -20.06 24.60 -0.32
N GLN A 261 -19.32 23.54 0.07
CA GLN A 261 -19.60 22.78 1.29
C GLN A 261 -19.21 23.53 2.58
N PHE A 262 -18.36 24.55 2.48
CA PHE A 262 -17.89 25.35 3.61
C PHE A 262 -18.36 26.79 3.46
N ASP A 263 -18.76 27.39 4.58
CA ASP A 263 -18.91 28.84 4.67
C ASP A 263 -17.54 29.54 4.59
N ASP A 264 -17.55 30.85 4.37
CA ASP A 264 -16.33 31.63 4.17
C ASP A 264 -15.36 31.52 5.35
N LYS A 265 -15.89 31.52 6.59
CA LYS A 265 -15.09 31.42 7.81
C LYS A 265 -14.41 30.06 7.95
N THR A 266 -15.12 28.98 7.66
CA THR A 266 -14.57 27.62 7.69
C THR A 266 -13.54 27.44 6.60
N ARG A 267 -13.80 27.97 5.41
CA ARG A 267 -12.84 27.96 4.30
C ARG A 267 -11.56 28.70 4.64
N GLU A 268 -11.65 29.91 5.18
CA GLU A 268 -10.49 30.71 5.61
C GLU A 268 -9.66 29.95 6.67
N PHE A 269 -10.32 29.38 7.67
CA PHE A 269 -9.66 28.54 8.68
C PHE A 269 -8.94 27.33 8.06
N LEU A 270 -9.54 26.66 7.07
CA LEU A 270 -8.93 25.52 6.37
C LEU A 270 -7.73 25.93 5.52
N GLU A 271 -7.83 27.05 4.83
CA GLU A 271 -6.76 27.62 3.99
C GLU A 271 -5.57 28.04 4.86
N GLU A 272 -5.81 28.68 6.01
CA GLU A 272 -4.78 28.97 7.02
C GLU A 272 -4.14 27.67 7.54
N ALA A 273 -4.97 26.71 7.95
CA ALA A 273 -4.52 25.45 8.51
C ALA A 273 -3.68 24.61 7.54
N LEU A 274 -3.91 24.74 6.23
CA LEU A 274 -3.23 24.01 5.16
C LEU A 274 -2.30 24.92 4.33
N GLY A 275 -1.95 26.10 4.84
CA GLY A 275 -1.27 27.15 4.09
C GLY A 275 0.10 26.77 3.51
N GLU A 276 0.82 25.84 4.13
CA GLU A 276 2.08 25.29 3.56
C GLU A 276 1.82 24.18 2.53
N VAL A 277 0.73 23.44 2.70
CA VAL A 277 0.37 22.26 1.88
C VAL A 277 -0.17 22.69 0.52
N ILE A 278 -1.07 23.68 0.49
CA ILE A 278 -1.72 24.19 -0.72
C ILE A 278 -0.70 24.60 -1.80
N PRO A 279 0.24 25.52 -1.54
CA PRO A 279 1.25 25.93 -2.51
C PRO A 279 2.22 24.81 -2.86
N ALA A 280 2.59 23.96 -1.90
CA ALA A 280 3.47 22.82 -2.19
C ALA A 280 2.80 21.79 -3.11
N MET A 281 1.49 21.59 -3.00
CA MET A 281 0.70 20.78 -3.93
C MET A 281 0.49 21.48 -5.30
N GLY A 282 0.91 22.74 -5.41
CA GLY A 282 0.91 23.54 -6.64
C GLY A 282 -0.38 24.35 -6.85
N TYR A 283 -1.13 24.63 -5.79
CA TYR A 283 -2.33 25.46 -5.84
C TYR A 283 -2.05 26.86 -5.29
N GLU A 284 -2.81 27.86 -5.77
CA GLU A 284 -2.79 29.24 -5.26
C GLU A 284 -3.83 29.42 -4.15
#